data_AF-V7HQY7-F1
#
_entry.id   AF-V7HQY7-F1
#
_cell.length_a   1.000
_cell.length_b   1.000
_cell.length_c   1.000
_cell.angle_alpha   90.00
_cell.angle_beta   90.00
_cell.angle_gamma   90.00
#
_symmetry.space_group_name_H-M   'P 1'
#
loop_
_entity.id
_entity.type
_entity.pdbx_description
1 polymer ?
#
loop_
_entity_poly.entity_id
_entity_poly.type
_entity_poly.pdbx_seq_one_letter_code
_entity_poly.pdbx_strand_id
1 'polypeptide(L)'
;MPRSYSDYIKTGQMTDLEAIKHNTVRNQGRIHIAAALAAHVRDGLPADAAAFGVLDTLAVKLVEWYGADAAGEVLRHYADVCERQAAKVDA
;
A
#
# COMPACT_ATOMS: atom_id res chain seq x y z
N MET A 1 -7.99 -0.66 -18.10
CA MET A 1 -7.02 -1.62 -17.53
C MET A 1 -6.21 -0.92 -16.45
N PRO A 2 -5.92 -1.56 -15.30
CA PRO A 2 -5.04 -0.98 -14.30
C PRO A 2 -3.64 -0.83 -14.90
N ARG A 3 -3.10 0.39 -14.95
CA ARG A 3 -1.75 0.64 -15.48
C ARG A 3 -0.72 0.11 -14.49
N SER A 4 0.09 -0.84 -14.96
CA SER A 4 1.28 -1.32 -14.25
C SER A 4 2.45 -0.34 -14.45
N TYR A 5 3.51 -0.43 -13.63
CA TYR A 5 4.74 0.33 -13.90
C TYR A 5 5.31 0.04 -15.30
N SER A 6 5.13 -1.17 -15.82
CA SER A 6 5.49 -1.52 -17.20
C SER A 6 4.77 -0.66 -18.24
N ASP A 7 3.54 -0.23 -17.97
CA ASP A 7 2.78 0.61 -18.89
C ASP A 7 3.29 2.05 -18.90
N TYR A 8 3.73 2.56 -17.74
CA TYR A 8 4.36 3.89 -17.65
C TYR A 8 5.77 3.93 -18.27
N ILE A 9 6.49 2.81 -18.22
CA ILE A 9 7.79 2.66 -18.88
C ILE A 9 7.60 2.68 -20.40
N LYS A 10 6.64 1.91 -20.91
CA LYS A 10 6.34 1.86 -22.36
C LYS A 10 5.87 3.19 -22.93
N THR A 11 5.21 4.03 -22.14
CA THR A 11 4.79 5.38 -22.57
C THR A 11 5.86 6.45 -22.38
N GLY A 12 7.06 6.10 -21.87
CA GLY A 12 8.13 7.03 -21.58
C GLY A 12 7.86 7.98 -20.40
N GLN A 13 6.80 7.72 -19.64
CA GLN A 13 6.40 8.52 -18.47
C GLN A 13 7.17 8.11 -17.20
N MET A 14 7.94 7.03 -17.26
CA MET A 14 8.79 6.53 -16.18
C MET A 14 9.96 5.75 -16.75
N THR A 15 11.16 5.89 -16.20
CA THR A 15 12.30 5.03 -16.53
C THR A 15 12.25 3.71 -15.76
N ASP A 16 12.93 2.68 -16.26
CA ASP A 16 13.10 1.41 -15.53
C ASP A 16 13.69 1.64 -14.13
N LEU A 17 14.66 2.55 -14.03
CA LEU A 17 15.32 2.87 -12.76
C LEU A 17 14.35 3.53 -11.76
N GLU A 18 13.46 4.42 -12.22
CA GLU A 18 12.43 5.02 -11.38
C GLU A 18 11.39 3.99 -10.91
N ALA A 19 10.97 3.11 -11.81
CA ALA A 19 10.07 2.01 -11.47
C ALA A 19 10.68 1.07 -10.40
N ILE A 20 11.96 0.73 -10.54
CA ILE A 20 12.70 -0.06 -9.55
C ILE A 20 12.76 0.66 -8.21
N LYS A 21 13.10 1.96 -8.20
CA LYS A 21 13.13 2.77 -6.96
C LYS A 21 11.78 2.80 -6.28
N HIS A 22 10.70 3.10 -7.01
CA HIS A 22 9.34 3.14 -6.46
C HIS A 22 8.91 1.79 -5.89
N ASN A 23 9.17 0.70 -6.62
CA ASN A 23 8.84 -0.64 -6.15
C ASN A 23 9.67 -1.03 -4.92
N THR A 24 10.93 -0.63 -4.87
CA THR A 24 11.82 -0.89 -3.72
C THR A 24 11.29 -0.20 -2.47
N VAL A 25 10.99 1.10 -2.56
CA VAL A 25 10.43 1.88 -1.43
C VAL A 25 9.09 1.29 -0.97
N ARG A 26 8.21 0.95 -1.91
CA ARG A 26 6.91 0.31 -1.62
C ARG A 26 7.08 -1.02 -0.87
N ASN A 27 8.00 -1.87 -1.31
CA ASN A 27 8.25 -3.16 -0.67
C ASN A 27 8.85 -3.01 0.72
N GLN A 28 9.80 -2.10 0.91
CA GLN A 28 10.38 -1.81 2.21
C GLN A 28 9.33 -1.31 3.20
N GLY A 29 8.46 -0.39 2.78
CA GLY A 29 7.34 0.09 3.61
C GLY A 29 6.43 -1.06 4.08
N ARG A 30 6.07 -1.97 3.17
CA ARG A 30 5.26 -3.16 3.50
C ARG A 30 5.95 -4.07 4.51
N ILE A 31 7.24 -4.34 4.32
CA ILE A 31 8.02 -5.22 5.22
C ILE A 31 8.07 -4.62 6.63
N HIS A 32 8.35 -3.31 6.75
CA HIS A 32 8.43 -2.65 8.05
C HIS A 32 7.09 -2.66 8.79
N ILE A 33 5.97 -2.38 8.11
CA ILE A 33 4.65 -2.44 8.74
C ILE A 33 4.33 -3.87 9.20
N ALA A 34 4.56 -4.87 8.35
CA ALA A 34 4.32 -6.26 8.70
C ALA A 34 5.16 -6.70 9.92
N ALA A 35 6.44 -6.30 9.97
CA ALA A 35 7.32 -6.58 11.10
C ALA A 35 6.85 -5.89 12.39
N ALA A 36 6.39 -4.64 12.31
CA ALA A 36 5.84 -3.91 13.44
C ALA A 36 4.58 -4.60 14.00
N LEU A 37 3.64 -5.01 13.13
CA LEU A 37 2.44 -5.72 13.56
C LEU A 37 2.76 -7.09 14.18
N ALA A 38 3.69 -7.84 13.59
CA ALA A 38 4.14 -9.12 14.15
C ALA A 38 4.79 -8.97 15.53
N ALA A 39 5.54 -7.87 15.76
CA ALA A 39 6.10 -7.57 17.08
C ALA A 39 5.00 -7.31 18.12
N HIS A 40 3.95 -6.57 17.78
CA HIS A 40 2.82 -6.34 18.68
C HIS A 40 2.15 -7.66 19.07
N VAL A 41 1.89 -8.56 18.11
CA VAL A 41 1.34 -9.90 18.39
C VAL A 41 2.26 -10.69 19.33
N ARG A 42 3.57 -10.72 19.05
CA ARG A 42 4.55 -11.42 19.89
C ARG A 42 4.55 -10.90 21.33
N ASP A 43 4.40 -9.60 21.50
CA ASP A 43 4.48 -8.93 22.79
C ASP A 43 3.11 -8.88 23.51
N GLY A 44 2.06 -9.51 22.94
CA GLY A 44 0.72 -9.59 23.52
C GLY A 44 -0.10 -8.29 23.41
N LEU A 45 0.29 -7.39 22.51
CA LEU A 45 -0.34 -6.10 22.28
C LEU A 45 -1.39 -6.17 21.13
N PRO A 46 -2.40 -5.28 21.14
CA PRO A 46 -3.44 -5.26 20.10
C PRO A 46 -2.88 -4.78 18.75
N ALA A 47 -2.53 -5.72 17.88
CA ALA A 47 -1.98 -5.44 16.55
C ALA A 47 -3.01 -4.79 15.60
N ASP A 48 -4.30 -5.05 15.81
CA ASP A 48 -5.40 -4.41 15.09
C ASP A 48 -5.46 -2.90 15.38
N ALA A 49 -5.34 -2.49 16.65
CA ALA A 49 -5.27 -1.09 17.04
C ALA A 49 -4.05 -0.39 16.42
N ALA A 50 -2.89 -1.06 16.39
CA ALA A 50 -1.70 -0.55 15.71
C ALA A 50 -1.93 -0.38 14.19
N ALA A 51 -2.61 -1.35 13.54
CA ALA A 51 -2.95 -1.26 12.13
C ALA A 51 -3.89 -0.08 11.83
N PHE A 52 -4.88 0.18 12.68
CA PHE A 52 -5.75 1.35 12.56
C PHE A 52 -4.97 2.67 12.72
N GLY A 53 -4.07 2.78 13.69
CA GLY A 53 -3.24 3.99 13.85
C GLY A 53 -2.33 4.27 12.64
N VAL A 54 -1.80 3.21 12.01
CA VAL A 54 -1.06 3.33 10.73
C VAL A 54 -2.00 3.83 9.63
N LEU A 55 -3.22 3.28 9.53
CA LEU A 55 -4.21 3.71 8.55
C LEU A 55 -4.62 5.17 8.74
N ASP A 56 -4.82 5.64 9.97
CA ASP A 56 -5.15 7.04 10.27
C ASP A 56 -4.08 7.99 9.72
N THR A 57 -2.81 7.66 9.97
CA THR A 57 -1.67 8.44 9.47
C THR A 57 -1.63 8.48 7.94
N LEU A 58 -1.86 7.34 7.29
CA LEU A 58 -1.88 7.24 5.84
C LEU A 58 -3.07 8.00 5.24
N ALA A 59 -4.26 7.90 5.83
CA ALA A 59 -5.46 8.58 5.36
C ALA A 59 -5.26 10.10 5.35
N VAL A 60 -4.69 10.67 6.42
CA VAL A 60 -4.36 12.11 6.47
C VAL A 60 -3.42 12.48 5.33
N LYS A 61 -2.33 11.72 5.12
CA LYS A 61 -1.36 12.02 4.06
C LYS A 61 -1.94 11.90 2.65
N LEU A 62 -2.80 10.91 2.41
CA LEU A 62 -3.48 10.76 1.12
C LEU A 62 -4.41 11.94 0.83
N VAL A 63 -5.14 12.42 1.84
CA VAL A 63 -5.99 13.62 1.70
C VAL A 63 -5.13 14.87 1.47
N GLU A 64 -4.03 15.04 2.19
CA GLU A 64 -3.10 16.16 1.98
C GLU A 64 -2.51 16.18 0.55
N TRP A 65 -2.17 15.01 -0.01
CA TRP A 65 -1.53 14.93 -1.33
C TRP A 65 -2.51 15.00 -2.50
N TYR A 66 -3.70 14.42 -2.35
CA TYR A 66 -4.61 14.19 -3.48
C TYR A 66 -6.01 14.81 -3.29
N GLY A 67 -6.31 15.33 -2.10
CA GLY A 67 -7.66 15.76 -1.73
C GLY A 67 -8.55 14.59 -1.30
N ALA A 68 -9.69 14.91 -0.68
CA ALA A 68 -10.57 13.92 -0.05
C ALA A 68 -11.17 12.91 -1.05
N ASP A 69 -11.65 13.38 -2.20
CA ASP A 69 -12.32 12.53 -3.19
C ASP A 69 -11.35 11.50 -3.78
N ALA A 70 -10.18 11.95 -4.23
CA ALA A 70 -9.15 11.08 -4.79
C ALA A 70 -8.56 10.13 -3.73
N ALA A 71 -8.37 10.58 -2.50
CA ALA A 71 -7.95 9.71 -1.40
C ALA A 71 -8.98 8.59 -1.16
N GLY A 72 -10.28 8.90 -1.23
CA GLY A 72 -11.36 7.91 -1.15
C GLY A 72 -11.31 6.88 -2.27
N GLU A 73 -10.99 7.30 -3.50
CA GLU A 73 -10.78 6.37 -4.62
C GLU A 73 -9.58 5.45 -4.41
N VAL A 74 -8.47 5.98 -3.90
CA VAL A 74 -7.27 5.19 -3.57
C VAL A 74 -7.61 4.11 -2.54
N LEU A 75 -8.28 4.48 -1.44
CA LEU A 75 -8.66 3.52 -0.40
C LEU A 75 -9.60 2.43 -0.91
N ARG A 76 -10.62 2.80 -1.71
CA ARG A 76 -11.52 1.82 -2.37
C ARG A 76 -10.74 0.89 -3.30
N HIS A 77 -9.86 1.43 -4.13
CA HIS A 77 -9.03 0.62 -5.01
C HIS A 77 -8.17 -0.39 -4.24
N TYR A 78 -7.61 0.02 -3.10
CA TYR A 78 -6.81 -0.88 -2.27
C TYR A 78 -7.63 -1.96 -1.57
N ALA A 79 -8.89 -1.68 -1.21
CA ALA A 79 -9.81 -2.73 -0.74
C ALA A 79 -9.96 -3.83 -1.79
N ASP A 80 -10.25 -3.47 -3.05
CA ASP A 80 -10.36 -4.44 -4.15
C ASP A 80 -9.05 -5.22 -4.40
N VAL A 81 -7.89 -4.56 -4.23
CA VAL A 81 -6.57 -5.21 -4.35
C VAL A 81 -6.39 -6.25 -3.26
N CYS A 82 -6.72 -5.92 -2.01
CA CYS A 82 -6.60 -6.81 -0.87
C CYS A 82 -7.51 -8.05 -1.02
N GLU A 83 -8.76 -7.87 -1.45
CA GLU A 83 -9.68 -8.99 -1.72
C GLU A 83 -9.11 -9.95 -2.77
N ARG A 84 -8.57 -9.43 -3.87
CA ARG A 84 -7.92 -10.27 -4.91
C ARG A 84 -6.69 -11.01 -4.40
N GLN A 85 -5.97 -10.45 -3.43
CA GLN A 85 -4.79 -11.10 -2.86
C GLN A 85 -5.19 -12.24 -1.91
N ALA A 86 -6.22 -12.04 -1.08
CA ALA A 86 -6.79 -13.11 -0.26
C ALA A 86 -7.23 -14.29 -1.15
N ALA A 87 -7.98 -14.01 -2.22
CA ALA A 87 -8.44 -15.03 -3.15
C ALA A 87 -7.32 -15.82 -3.88
N LYS A 88 -6.10 -15.28 -3.97
CA LYS A 88 -4.93 -15.97 -4.55
C LYS A 88 -4.17 -16.84 -3.57
N VAL A 89 -4.36 -16.64 -2.27
CA VAL A 89 -3.74 -17.49 -1.24
C VAL A 89 -4.56 -18.76 -1.03
N ASP A 90 -5.87 -18.69 -1.27
CA ASP A 90 -6.82 -19.80 -1.10
C ASP A 90 -6.98 -20.71 -2.34
N ALA A 91 -6.30 -20.41 -3.46
CA ALA A 91 -6.39 -21.13 -4.75
C ALA A 91 -5.07 -21.83 -5.11
#